data_AF-A0A3D0YSB5-F1
#
_entry.id   AF-A0A3D0YSB5-F1
#
_cell.length_a   1.000
_cell.length_b   1.000
_cell.length_c   1.000
_cell.angle_alpha   90.00
_cell.angle_beta   90.00
_cell.angle_gamma   90.00
#
_symmetry.space_group_name_H-M   'P 1'
#
loop_
_entity.id
_entity.type
_entity.pdbx_description
1 polymer ?
#
loop_
_entity_poly.entity_id
_entity_poly.type
_entity_poly.pdbx_seq_one_letter_code
_entity_poly.pdbx_strand_id
1 'polypeptide(L)'
;MVNPVPNTTSTTDRRTDESRRVVSAILEQIPELQKVKQVRQRDGSVVDFKPEQVGMTLSAALTRVGVDDQMVLAKCTHQSLMRLEREFDGHTIPTTDDVSRIVGTVLIDN
;
A
#
# COMPACT_ATOMS: atom_id res chain seq x y z
N MET A 1 13.17 -44.09 -8.96
CA MET A 1 13.72 -43.01 -8.11
C MET A 1 13.02 -41.73 -8.52
N VAL A 2 12.05 -41.27 -7.73
CA VAL A 2 11.34 -40.00 -7.98
C VAL A 2 12.18 -38.87 -7.38
N ASN A 3 12.69 -37.98 -8.23
CA ASN A 3 13.38 -36.78 -7.76
C ASN A 3 12.37 -35.84 -7.08
N PRO A 4 12.67 -35.27 -5.91
CA PRO A 4 11.83 -34.25 -5.32
C PRO A 4 11.88 -32.96 -6.15
N VAL A 5 10.71 -32.41 -6.42
CA VAL A 5 10.54 -31.09 -7.06
C VAL A 5 11.10 -30.03 -6.10
N PRO A 6 11.96 -29.10 -6.56
CA PRO A 6 12.46 -28.03 -5.69
C PRO A 6 11.29 -27.13 -5.28
N ASN A 7 11.05 -27.02 -3.98
CA ASN A 7 10.07 -26.12 -3.39
C ASN A 7 10.49 -24.68 -3.67
N THR A 8 9.86 -24.05 -4.67
CA THR A 8 10.06 -22.64 -5.00
C THR A 8 9.33 -21.81 -3.95
N THR A 9 10.02 -21.45 -2.88
CA THR A 9 9.59 -20.34 -2.03
C THR A 9 9.51 -19.10 -2.92
N SER A 10 8.29 -18.78 -3.34
CA SER A 10 8.02 -17.82 -4.39
C SER A 10 8.53 -16.44 -3.98
N THR A 11 9.38 -15.84 -4.81
CA THR A 11 9.92 -14.48 -4.63
C THR A 11 8.83 -13.42 -4.38
N THR A 12 7.59 -13.70 -4.79
CA THR A 12 6.37 -12.90 -4.56
C THR A 12 5.98 -12.81 -3.08
N ASP A 13 6.23 -13.85 -2.29
CA ASP A 13 5.81 -13.95 -0.89
C ASP A 13 6.65 -13.04 0.02
N ARG A 14 7.98 -13.08 -0.16
CA ARG A 14 8.93 -12.25 0.61
C ARG A 14 8.73 -10.74 0.43
N ARG A 15 8.34 -10.29 -0.75
CA ARG A 15 8.12 -8.85 -1.04
C ARG A 15 6.81 -8.32 -0.51
N THR A 16 5.78 -9.18 -0.48
CA THR A 16 4.50 -8.88 0.16
C THR A 16 4.71 -8.68 1.66
N ASP A 17 5.51 -9.55 2.28
CA ASP A 17 5.91 -9.42 3.67
C ASP A 17 6.71 -8.13 3.93
N GLU A 18 7.61 -7.74 3.03
CA GLU A 18 8.41 -6.53 3.18
C GLU A 18 7.56 -5.25 3.11
N SER A 19 6.67 -5.16 2.11
CA SER A 19 5.77 -4.01 1.97
C SER A 19 4.88 -3.86 3.21
N ARG A 20 4.42 -4.99 3.76
CA ARG A 20 3.65 -5.03 5.00
C ARG A 20 4.45 -4.51 6.18
N ARG A 21 5.71 -4.92 6.35
CA ARG A 21 6.60 -4.43 7.41
C ARG A 21 6.81 -2.93 7.34
N VAL A 22 7.02 -2.38 6.15
CA VAL A 22 7.19 -0.93 5.95
C VAL A 22 5.93 -0.18 6.38
N VAL A 23 4.76 -0.64 5.95
CA VAL A 23 3.49 -0.03 6.34
C VAL A 23 3.28 -0.12 7.85
N SER A 24 3.50 -1.28 8.46
CA SER A 24 3.38 -1.46 9.91
C SER A 24 4.30 -0.51 10.68
N ALA A 25 5.57 -0.38 10.28
CA ALA A 25 6.52 0.52 10.93
C ALA A 25 6.09 2.00 10.84
N ILE A 26 5.55 2.43 9.69
CA ILE A 26 5.02 3.80 9.52
C ILE A 26 3.84 4.05 10.46
N LEU A 27 2.91 3.09 10.54
CA LEU A 27 1.71 3.23 11.36
C LEU A 27 2.00 3.17 12.86
N GLU A 28 3.00 2.39 13.28
CA GLU A 28 3.49 2.38 14.66
C GLU A 28 4.09 3.73 15.06
N GLN A 29 4.78 4.40 14.13
CA GLN A 29 5.41 5.69 14.39
C GLN A 29 4.44 6.87 14.29
N ILE A 30 3.37 6.75 13.48
CA ILE A 30 2.41 7.83 13.21
C ILE A 30 0.98 7.26 13.21
N PRO A 31 0.38 7.06 14.40
CA PRO A 31 -0.95 6.45 14.54
C PRO A 31 -2.07 7.32 13.94
N GLU A 32 -1.82 8.62 13.74
CA GLU A 32 -2.74 9.56 13.10
C GLU A 32 -3.00 9.22 11.63
N LEU A 33 -2.21 8.33 11.03
CA LEU A 33 -2.40 7.85 9.65
C LEU A 33 -3.43 6.72 9.51
N GLN A 34 -4.17 6.41 10.57
CA GLN A 34 -5.19 5.37 10.60
C GLN A 34 -6.61 5.92 10.78
N LYS A 35 -6.93 7.19 10.51
CA LYS A 35 -8.30 7.69 10.68
C LYS A 35 -9.21 7.22 9.56
N VAL A 36 -8.68 7.01 8.36
CA VAL A 36 -9.42 6.33 7.29
C VAL A 36 -9.61 4.87 7.70
N LYS A 37 -10.85 4.49 8.04
CA LYS A 37 -11.21 3.12 8.44
C LYS A 37 -11.85 2.30 7.34
N GLN A 38 -12.45 2.96 6.36
CA GLN A 38 -13.26 2.31 5.33
C GLN A 38 -13.02 2.93 3.96
N VAL A 39 -13.21 2.13 2.93
CA VAL A 39 -13.19 2.55 1.52
C VAL A 39 -14.46 2.05 0.85
N ARG A 40 -15.03 2.88 -0.02
CA ARG A 40 -16.13 2.50 -0.91
C ARG A 40 -15.58 1.96 -2.23
N GLN A 41 -15.94 0.73 -2.57
CA GLN A 41 -15.60 0.13 -3.86
C GLN A 41 -16.49 0.67 -4.98
N ARG A 42 -16.11 0.39 -6.24
CA ARG A 42 -16.84 0.82 -7.45
C ARG A 42 -18.26 0.28 -7.54
N ASP A 43 -18.53 -0.88 -6.95
CA ASP A 43 -19.87 -1.47 -6.89
C ASP A 43 -20.76 -0.83 -5.80
N GLY A 44 -20.23 0.14 -5.05
CA GLY A 44 -20.91 0.81 -3.96
C GLY A 44 -20.75 0.12 -2.60
N SER A 45 -20.14 -1.07 -2.55
CA SER A 45 -19.87 -1.76 -1.28
C SER A 45 -18.83 -1.00 -0.45
N VAL A 46 -18.97 -1.06 0.88
CA VAL A 46 -18.01 -0.46 1.81
C VAL A 46 -17.22 -1.57 2.48
N VAL A 47 -15.90 -1.49 2.39
CA VAL A 47 -14.96 -2.46 2.96
C VAL A 47 -13.99 -1.77 3.90
N ASP A 48 -13.39 -2.53 4.80
CA ASP A 48 -12.35 -2.01 5.70
C ASP A 48 -11.13 -1.56 4.90
N PHE A 49 -10.66 -0.35 5.21
CA PHE A 49 -9.43 0.16 4.64
C PHE A 49 -8.24 -0.61 5.21
N LYS A 50 -7.41 -1.14 4.31
CA LYS A 50 -6.19 -1.86 4.64
C LYS A 50 -5.00 -1.06 4.13
N PRO A 51 -4.29 -0.32 5.00
CA PRO A 51 -3.10 0.45 4.61
C PRO A 51 -2.04 -0.41 3.91
N GLU A 52 -1.99 -1.71 4.23
CA GLU A 52 -1.07 -2.66 3.61
C GLU A 52 -1.30 -2.78 2.10
N GLN A 53 -2.55 -2.64 1.63
CA GLN A 53 -2.87 -2.65 0.20
C GLN A 53 -2.27 -1.46 -0.54
N VAL A 54 -2.13 -0.31 0.12
CA VAL A 54 -1.45 0.87 -0.43
C VAL A 54 0.03 0.57 -0.64
N GLY A 55 0.69 0.03 0.39
CA GLY A 55 2.11 -0.36 0.31
C GLY A 55 2.36 -1.43 -0.76
N MET A 56 1.49 -2.44 -0.86
CA MET A 56 1.58 -3.47 -1.90
C MET A 56 1.42 -2.89 -3.31
N THR A 57 0.48 -1.97 -3.50
CA THR A 57 0.24 -1.31 -4.80
C THR A 57 1.43 -0.46 -5.22
N LEU A 58 2.00 0.31 -4.28
CA LEU A 58 3.20 1.12 -4.50
C LEU A 58 4.42 0.25 -4.82
N SER A 59 4.65 -0.81 -4.05
CA SER A 59 5.73 -1.76 -4.27
C SER A 59 5.65 -2.42 -5.66
N ALA A 60 4.45 -2.83 -6.06
CA ALA A 60 4.22 -3.38 -7.39
C ALA A 60 4.46 -2.34 -8.51
N ALA A 61 4.08 -1.07 -8.29
CA ALA A 61 4.32 0.00 -9.25
C ALA A 61 5.81 0.33 -9.41
N LEU A 62 6.53 0.49 -8.29
CA LEU A 62 7.97 0.75 -8.27
C LEU A 62 8.76 -0.38 -8.94
N THR A 63 8.41 -1.64 -8.63
CA THR A 63 9.05 -2.81 -9.25
C THR A 63 8.90 -2.82 -10.77
N ARG A 64 7.73 -2.43 -11.30
CA ARG A 64 7.50 -2.41 -12.75
C ARG A 64 8.39 -1.42 -13.49
N VAL A 65 8.84 -0.37 -12.81
CA VAL A 65 9.77 0.62 -13.35
C VAL A 65 11.23 0.34 -12.98
N GLY A 66 11.51 -0.81 -12.34
CA GLY A 66 12.86 -1.24 -11.97
C GLY A 66 13.39 -0.58 -10.69
N VAL A 67 12.53 0.05 -9.89
CA VAL A 67 12.89 0.64 -8.60
C VAL A 67 12.59 -0.38 -7.49
N ASP A 68 13.64 -0.85 -6.84
CA ASP A 68 13.59 -1.78 -5.70
C ASP A 68 14.31 -1.14 -4.51
N ASP A 69 13.79 0.01 -4.07
CA ASP A 69 14.35 0.81 -2.98
C ASP A 69 13.31 0.95 -1.86
N GLN A 70 13.66 0.41 -0.69
CA GLN A 70 12.81 0.40 0.50
C GLN A 70 12.56 1.81 1.04
N MET A 71 13.53 2.73 0.95
CA MET A 71 13.35 4.12 1.36
C MET A 71 12.35 4.84 0.46
N VAL A 72 12.41 4.59 -0.85
CA VAL A 72 11.43 5.14 -1.81
C VAL A 72 10.04 4.59 -1.53
N LEU A 73 9.91 3.28 -1.30
CA LEU A 73 8.64 2.67 -0.92
C LEU A 73 8.07 3.26 0.37
N ALA A 74 8.89 3.41 1.40
CA ALA A 74 8.48 4.00 2.68
C ALA A 74 8.03 5.45 2.51
N LYS A 75 8.79 6.25 1.76
CA LYS A 75 8.46 7.66 1.46
C LYS A 75 7.14 7.77 0.71
N CYS A 76 6.94 7.01 -0.36
CA CYS A 76 5.71 7.03 -1.14
C CYS A 76 4.51 6.54 -0.32
N THR A 77 4.69 5.50 0.50
CA THR A 77 3.63 4.96 1.37
C THR A 77 3.21 6.01 2.39
N HIS A 78 4.19 6.61 3.08
CA HIS A 78 3.94 7.66 4.06
C HIS A 78 3.20 8.86 3.43
N GLN A 79 3.67 9.35 2.29
CA GLN A 79 3.02 10.47 1.59
C GLN A 79 1.60 10.13 1.13
N SER A 80 1.37 8.90 0.67
CA SER A 80 0.04 8.46 0.23
C SER A 80 -0.95 8.43 1.40
N LEU A 81 -0.54 7.86 2.54
CA LEU A 81 -1.36 7.82 3.75
C LEU A 81 -1.61 9.23 4.29
N MET A 82 -0.60 10.09 4.32
CA MET A 82 -0.78 11.49 4.72
C MET A 82 -1.78 12.25 3.84
N ARG A 83 -1.78 12.02 2.52
CA ARG A 83 -2.71 12.67 1.60
C ARG A 83 -4.13 12.14 1.77
N LEU A 84 -4.29 10.83 1.91
CA LEU A 84 -5.58 10.20 2.22
C LEU A 84 -6.19 10.79 3.49
N GLU A 85 -5.39 10.92 4.55
CA GLU A 85 -5.85 11.50 5.80
C GLU A 85 -6.25 12.97 5.66
N ARG A 86 -5.44 13.76 4.96
CA ARG A 86 -5.73 15.20 4.74
C ARG A 86 -6.96 15.45 3.88
N GLU A 87 -7.27 14.55 2.95
CA GLU A 87 -8.38 14.74 2.01
C GLU A 87 -9.70 14.19 2.56
N PHE A 88 -9.66 13.14 3.40
CA PHE A 88 -10.85 12.44 3.87
C PHE A 88 -11.14 12.61 5.37
N ASP A 89 -10.20 13.16 6.15
CA ASP A 89 -10.29 13.56 7.57
C ASP A 89 -10.93 12.54 8.54
N GLY A 90 -11.14 11.30 8.10
CA GLY A 90 -11.87 10.25 8.83
C GLY A 90 -13.40 10.37 8.81
N HIS A 91 -13.99 11.44 8.25
CA HIS A 91 -15.44 11.63 8.16
C HIS A 91 -16.02 11.28 6.79
N THR A 92 -15.21 11.43 5.74
CA THR A 92 -15.61 11.07 4.38
C THR A 92 -15.03 9.72 4.04
N ILE A 93 -15.84 8.80 3.53
CA ILE A 93 -15.37 7.49 3.10
C ILE A 93 -14.77 7.64 1.69
N PRO A 94 -13.44 7.50 1.50
CA PRO A 94 -12.84 7.55 0.17
C PRO A 94 -13.34 6.42 -0.72
N THR A 95 -13.36 6.66 -2.02
CA THR A 95 -13.58 5.58 -2.99
C THR A 95 -12.27 4.86 -3.33
N THR A 96 -12.35 3.63 -3.85
CA THR A 96 -11.17 2.92 -4.37
C THR A 96 -10.46 3.70 -5.48
N ASP A 97 -11.21 4.51 -6.24
CA ASP A 97 -10.65 5.37 -7.29
C ASP A 97 -9.91 6.57 -6.70
N ASP A 98 -10.39 7.14 -5.59
CA ASP A 98 -9.69 8.20 -4.87
C ASP A 98 -8.34 7.71 -4.31
N VAL A 99 -8.34 6.53 -3.69
CA VAL A 99 -7.10 5.90 -3.20
C VAL A 99 -6.11 5.71 -4.36
N SER A 100 -6.58 5.17 -5.48
CA SER A 100 -5.75 4.94 -6.67
C SER A 100 -5.21 6.24 -7.27
N ARG A 101 -6.04 7.30 -7.31
CA ARG A 101 -5.64 8.64 -7.76
C ARG A 101 -4.56 9.24 -6.86
N ILE A 102 -4.72 9.16 -5.54
CA ILE A 102 -3.74 9.67 -4.58
C ILE A 102 -2.41 8.94 -4.74
N VAL A 103 -2.43 7.60 -4.80
CA VAL A 103 -1.25 6.77 -5.03
C VAL A 103 -0.56 7.16 -6.33
N GLY A 104 -1.32 7.32 -7.43
CA GLY A 104 -0.78 7.76 -8.71
C GLY A 104 -0.15 9.15 -8.65
N THR A 105 -0.79 10.09 -7.94
CA THR A 105 -0.26 11.44 -7.75
C THR A 105 1.06 11.42 -6.97
N VAL A 106 1.15 10.62 -5.90
CA VAL A 106 2.40 10.47 -5.12
C VAL A 106 3.53 9.89 -5.97
N LEU A 107 3.24 8.94 -6.85
CA LEU A 107 4.25 8.38 -7.76
C LEU A 107 4.71 9.38 -8.83
N ILE A 108 3.86 10.30 -9.27
CA ILE A 108 4.25 11.35 -10.22
C ILE A 108 5.12 12.42 -9.55
N ASP A 109 4.86 12.70 -8.27
CA ASP A 109 5.57 13.73 -7.50
C ASP A 109 6.97 13.29 -7.02
N ASN A 110 7.35 12.01 -7.19
CA ASN A 110 8.63 11.45 -6.78
C ASN A 110 9.45 10.93 -7.97
#